data_AF-A0A662H8R5-F1
#
_entry.id   AF-A0A662H8R5-F1
#
_cell.length_a   1.000
_cell.length_b   1.000
_cell.length_c   1.000
_cell.angle_alpha   90.00
_cell.angle_beta   90.00
_cell.angle_gamma   90.00
#
_symmetry.space_group_name_H-M   'P 1'
#
loop_
_entity.id
_entity.type
_entity.pdbx_description
1 polymer ?
#
loop_
_entity_poly.entity_id
_entity_poly.type
_entity_poly.pdbx_seq_one_letter_code
_entity_poly.pdbx_strand_id
1 'polypeptide(L)'
;MNLFKVVESIPGYIVLEDGTFIVIRVVIGYIKEVGRSPVGPNFGIAHRVFLYVEAPEELKAKMRDKPIAPGDVSSEHDIWEEIAIKEKRDAYEACLYRASDGKTYKVGLRLEPAIVARTTRYRDANYNPIYFIRWNISYETGRAA
;
A
#
# COMPACT_ATOMS: atom_id res chain seq x y z
N MET A 1 -7.21 16.16 -21.14
CA MET A 1 -6.74 15.47 -19.93
C MET A 1 -6.22 14.12 -20.35
N ASN A 2 -4.92 13.86 -20.20
CA ASN A 2 -4.34 12.61 -20.69
C ASN A 2 -4.52 11.52 -19.64
N LEU A 3 -5.30 10.49 -19.99
CA LEU A 3 -5.42 9.27 -19.20
C LEU A 3 -4.17 8.41 -19.41
N PHE A 4 -3.81 7.62 -18.41
CA PHE A 4 -2.71 6.65 -18.46
C PHE A 4 -3.26 5.25 -18.74
N LYS A 5 -2.39 4.35 -19.20
CA LYS A 5 -2.70 2.91 -19.37
C LYS A 5 -1.87 2.11 -18.37
N VAL A 6 -2.50 1.39 -17.45
CA VAL A 6 -1.79 0.44 -16.57
C VAL A 6 -1.18 -0.67 -17.43
N VAL A 7 0.10 -0.96 -17.22
CA VAL A 7 0.84 -2.00 -17.95
C VAL A 7 1.39 -3.09 -17.04
N GLU A 8 1.50 -2.82 -15.74
CA GLU A 8 2.00 -3.76 -14.75
C GLU A 8 1.34 -3.44 -13.41
N SER A 9 0.82 -4.46 -12.72
CA SER A 9 0.20 -4.31 -11.40
C SER A 9 0.44 -5.60 -10.61
N ILE A 10 1.33 -5.53 -9.64
CA ILE A 10 1.80 -6.66 -8.84
C ILE A 10 1.43 -6.41 -7.38
N PRO A 11 0.62 -7.27 -6.74
CA PRO A 11 0.34 -7.16 -5.32
C PRO A 11 1.57 -7.50 -4.48
N GLY A 12 1.81 -6.73 -3.44
CA GLY A 12 2.74 -7.05 -2.37
C GLY A 12 2.07 -7.92 -1.31
N TYR A 13 2.87 -8.42 -0.37
CA TYR A 13 2.36 -9.13 0.80
C TYR A 13 3.29 -9.01 2.01
N ILE A 14 2.74 -9.35 3.18
CA ILE A 14 3.45 -9.53 4.44
C ILE A 14 2.98 -10.84 5.08
N VAL A 15 3.92 -11.65 5.57
CA VAL A 15 3.67 -12.74 6.52
C VAL A 15 4.22 -12.30 7.87
N LEU A 16 3.37 -12.26 8.89
CA LEU A 16 3.72 -11.83 10.24
C LEU A 16 4.09 -13.01 11.15
N GLU A 17 4.76 -12.70 12.26
CA GLU A 17 5.16 -13.71 13.24
C GLU A 17 3.97 -14.51 13.80
N ASP A 18 2.82 -13.87 13.98
CA ASP A 18 1.57 -14.47 14.45
C ASP A 18 0.84 -15.31 13.40
N GLY A 19 1.42 -15.47 12.20
CA GLY A 19 0.83 -16.21 11.09
C GLY A 19 -0.14 -15.40 10.23
N THR A 20 -0.34 -14.12 10.51
CA THR A 20 -1.23 -13.26 9.71
C THR A 20 -0.62 -12.98 8.35
N PHE A 21 -1.46 -13.13 7.32
CA PHE A 21 -1.13 -12.78 5.94
C PHE A 21 -1.81 -11.47 5.55
N ILE A 22 -1.04 -10.50 5.06
CA ILE A 22 -1.55 -9.22 4.60
C ILE A 22 -1.22 -9.05 3.12
N VAL A 23 -2.23 -8.88 2.26
CA VAL A 23 -2.04 -8.50 0.85
C VAL A 23 -2.06 -6.98 0.75
N ILE A 24 -1.12 -6.45 -0.02
CA ILE A 24 -1.00 -5.00 -0.28
C ILE A 24 -1.16 -4.76 -1.77
N ARG A 25 -2.02 -3.81 -2.13
CA ARG A 25 -2.08 -3.25 -3.49
C ARG A 25 -1.84 -1.77 -3.47
N VAL A 26 -1.03 -1.30 -4.41
CA VAL A 26 -0.86 0.12 -4.70
C VAL A 26 -1.52 0.40 -6.05
N VAL A 27 -2.29 1.49 -6.13
CA VAL A 27 -2.98 1.91 -7.34
C VAL A 27 -2.66 3.38 -7.62
N ILE A 28 -2.09 3.65 -8.79
CA ILE A 28 -1.98 4.96 -9.42
C ILE A 28 -3.38 5.39 -9.84
N GLY A 29 -3.92 6.40 -9.16
CA GLY A 29 -5.25 6.93 -9.46
C GLY A 29 -5.20 8.09 -10.46
N TYR A 30 -4.16 8.92 -10.40
CA TYR A 30 -4.03 10.07 -11.30
C TYR A 30 -2.58 10.53 -11.47
N ILE A 31 -2.26 11.04 -12.65
CA ILE A 31 -0.96 11.65 -12.97
C ILE A 31 -1.20 13.07 -13.45
N LYS A 32 -0.51 14.04 -12.83
CA LYS A 32 -0.45 15.43 -13.27
C LYS A 32 0.98 15.84 -13.58
N GLU A 33 1.17 16.63 -14.62
CA GLU A 33 2.44 17.32 -14.84
C GLU A 33 2.52 18.52 -13.89
N VAL A 34 3.58 18.59 -13.08
CA VAL A 34 3.74 19.60 -12.01
C VAL A 34 4.88 20.58 -12.28
N GLY A 35 5.51 20.48 -13.44
CA GLY A 35 6.64 21.29 -13.82
C GLY A 35 7.43 20.61 -14.93
N ARG A 36 8.58 21.18 -15.26
CA ARG A 36 9.44 20.68 -16.31
C ARG A 36 10.90 20.68 -15.86
N SER A 37 11.64 19.66 -16.27
CA SER A 37 13.08 19.55 -16.16
C SER A 37 13.71 19.50 -17.56
N PRO A 38 15.04 19.58 -17.69
CA PRO A 38 15.72 19.44 -18.99
C PRO A 38 15.45 18.10 -19.70
N VAL A 39 14.98 17.07 -18.98
CA VAL A 39 14.75 15.73 -19.54
C VAL A 39 13.28 15.42 -19.86
N GLY A 40 12.34 16.27 -19.43
CA GLY A 40 10.91 16.07 -19.62
C GLY A 40 10.06 16.73 -18.54
N PRO A 41 8.73 16.49 -18.54
CA PRO A 41 7.86 16.95 -17.47
C PRO A 41 8.13 16.20 -16.15
N ASN A 42 7.89 16.88 -15.04
CA ASN A 42 7.86 16.27 -13.71
C ASN A 42 6.44 15.78 -13.41
N PHE A 43 6.32 14.63 -12.75
CA PHE A 43 5.02 14.00 -12.49
C PHE A 43 4.64 14.07 -11.00
N GLY A 44 3.46 14.59 -10.72
CA GLY A 44 2.76 14.39 -9.46
C GLY A 44 1.82 13.20 -9.57
N ILE A 45 2.00 12.20 -8.72
CA ILE A 45 1.32 10.91 -8.79
C ILE A 45 0.39 10.76 -7.59
N ALA A 46 -0.91 10.78 -7.83
CA ALA A 46 -1.91 10.45 -6.83
C ALA A 46 -2.08 8.93 -6.79
N HIS A 47 -2.02 8.34 -5.60
CA HIS A 47 -2.14 6.90 -5.43
C HIS A 47 -3.00 6.54 -4.20
N ARG A 48 -3.47 5.30 -4.17
CA ARG A 48 -4.14 4.67 -3.03
C ARG A 48 -3.49 3.33 -2.71
N VAL A 49 -3.50 2.97 -1.43
CA VAL A 49 -3.05 1.68 -0.93
C VAL A 49 -4.27 0.93 -0.41
N PHE A 50 -4.40 -0.33 -0.80
CA PHE A 50 -5.44 -1.23 -0.34
C PHE A 50 -4.79 -2.38 0.40
N LEU A 51 -5.39 -2.74 1.54
CA LEU A 51 -4.95 -3.82 2.40
C LEU A 51 -6.06 -4.86 2.49
N TYR A 52 -5.68 -6.13 2.42
CA TYR A 52 -6.54 -7.23 2.83
C TYR A 52 -5.79 -8.03 3.89
N VAL A 53 -6.43 -8.26 5.03
CA VAL A 53 -5.84 -8.92 6.20
C VAL A 53 -6.53 -10.25 6.41
N GLU A 54 -5.73 -11.29 6.64
CA GLU A 54 -6.19 -12.63 6.95
C GLU A 54 -5.34 -13.21 8.09
N ALA A 55 -5.87 -13.10 9.31
CA ALA A 55 -5.29 -13.69 10.51
C ALA A 55 -5.64 -15.19 10.61
N PRO A 56 -4.83 -16.02 11.28
CA PRO A 56 -5.18 -17.42 11.53
C PRO A 56 -6.46 -17.56 12.34
N GLU A 57 -7.20 -18.64 12.13
CA GLU A 57 -8.49 -18.90 12.80
C GLU A 57 -8.40 -18.86 14.34
N GLU A 58 -7.29 -19.33 14.91
CA GLU A 58 -7.08 -19.26 16.36
C GLU A 58 -6.99 -17.82 16.88
N LEU A 59 -6.39 -16.92 16.09
CA LEU A 59 -6.30 -15.50 16.42
C LEU A 59 -7.67 -14.84 16.22
N LYS A 60 -8.36 -15.14 15.12
CA LYS A 60 -9.74 -14.68 14.88
C LYS A 60 -10.70 -15.11 15.99
N ALA A 61 -10.54 -16.33 16.52
CA ALA A 61 -11.33 -16.83 17.63
C ALA A 61 -11.18 -15.97 18.90
N LYS A 62 -9.95 -15.51 19.21
CA LYS A 62 -9.67 -14.63 20.35
C LYS A 62 -10.22 -13.21 20.17
N MET A 63 -10.49 -12.82 18.93
CA MET A 63 -11.00 -11.50 18.57
C MET A 63 -12.53 -11.43 18.52
N ARG A 64 -13.28 -12.55 18.56
CA ARG A 64 -14.74 -12.59 18.34
C ARG A 64 -15.51 -11.56 19.18
N ASP A 65 -15.17 -11.46 20.46
CA ASP A 65 -15.86 -10.59 21.42
C ASP A 65 -15.30 -9.17 21.46
N LYS A 66 -14.25 -8.87 20.69
CA LYS A 66 -13.69 -7.53 20.63
C LYS A 66 -14.61 -6.59 19.84
N PRO A 67 -14.70 -5.31 20.22
CA PRO A 67 -15.46 -4.33 19.47
C PRO A 67 -14.84 -4.11 18.08
N ILE A 68 -15.69 -3.79 17.11
CA ILE A 68 -15.23 -3.25 15.83
C ILE A 68 -14.58 -1.89 16.09
N ALA A 69 -13.48 -1.58 15.41
CA ALA A 69 -12.83 -0.27 15.55
C ALA A 69 -13.82 0.87 15.20
N PRO A 70 -13.93 1.93 16.03
CA PRO A 70 -14.85 3.04 15.79
C PRO A 70 -14.43 3.96 14.63
N GLY A 71 -13.30 3.66 13.96
CA GLY A 71 -12.69 4.47 12.92
C GLY A 71 -11.18 4.25 12.90
N ASP A 72 -10.44 5.31 12.56
CA ASP A 72 -8.99 5.33 12.72
C ASP A 72 -8.62 5.40 14.21
N VAL A 73 -7.91 4.39 14.70
CA VAL A 73 -7.45 4.26 16.10
C VAL A 73 -5.93 4.43 16.24
N SER A 74 -5.26 4.93 15.19
CA SER A 74 -3.79 5.13 15.17
C SER A 74 -3.28 6.16 16.19
N SER A 75 -4.15 7.03 16.69
CA SER A 75 -3.83 8.00 17.74
C SER A 75 -3.84 7.42 19.16
N GLU A 76 -4.40 6.22 19.38
CA GLU A 76 -4.39 5.55 20.67
C GLU A 76 -3.04 4.83 20.91
N HIS A 77 -1.97 5.57 21.15
CA HIS A 77 -0.60 5.02 21.11
C HIS A 77 -0.33 3.78 21.99
N ASP A 78 -0.97 3.67 23.16
CA ASP A 78 -0.72 2.60 24.13
C ASP A 78 -1.35 1.24 23.79
N ILE A 79 -2.18 1.16 22.73
CA ILE A 79 -2.86 -0.08 22.35
C ILE A 79 -2.10 -0.90 21.31
N TRP A 80 -0.98 -0.36 20.82
CA TRP A 80 -0.23 -0.89 19.69
C TRP A 80 1.03 -1.61 20.16
N GLU A 81 1.27 -2.78 19.58
CA GLU A 81 2.50 -3.54 19.74
C GLU A 81 3.13 -3.77 18.36
N GLU A 82 4.44 -3.62 18.25
CA GLU A 82 5.15 -3.98 17.02
C GLU A 82 5.18 -5.50 16.87
N ILE A 83 4.99 -5.98 15.64
CA ILE A 83 5.05 -7.41 15.32
C ILE A 83 6.05 -7.65 14.20
N ALA A 84 6.87 -8.69 14.37
CA ALA A 84 7.92 -9.00 13.41
C ALA A 84 7.33 -9.47 12.06
N ILE A 85 7.95 -8.97 10.99
CA ILE A 85 7.72 -9.42 9.61
C ILE A 85 8.61 -10.65 9.37
N LYS A 86 8.00 -11.81 9.11
CA LYS A 86 8.73 -13.03 8.72
C LYS A 86 9.11 -13.02 7.24
N GLU A 87 8.19 -12.54 6.40
CA GLU A 87 8.37 -12.49 4.96
C GLU A 87 7.63 -11.28 4.39
N LYS A 88 8.17 -10.67 3.34
CA LYS A 88 7.49 -9.60 2.61
C LYS A 88 7.82 -9.59 1.13
N ARG A 89 6.90 -9.01 0.34
CA ARG A 89 7.12 -8.62 -1.05
C ARG A 89 6.52 -7.24 -1.30
N ASP A 90 7.24 -6.41 -2.03
CA ASP A 90 6.78 -5.08 -2.44
C ASP A 90 5.52 -5.16 -3.32
N ALA A 91 4.66 -4.16 -3.19
CA ALA A 91 3.62 -3.89 -4.17
C ALA A 91 4.16 -2.97 -5.26
N TYR A 92 3.76 -3.20 -6.51
CA TYR A 92 4.21 -2.38 -7.64
C TYR A 92 3.05 -2.11 -8.59
N GLU A 93 2.95 -0.87 -9.08
CA GLU A 93 2.12 -0.56 -10.24
C GLU A 93 2.86 0.37 -11.19
N ALA A 94 2.78 0.08 -12.49
CA ALA A 94 3.28 0.95 -13.53
C ALA A 94 2.27 1.18 -14.65
N CYS A 95 2.34 2.38 -15.20
CA CYS A 95 1.50 2.81 -16.30
C CYS A 95 2.30 3.54 -17.38
N LEU A 96 1.72 3.59 -18.57
CA LEU A 96 2.16 4.42 -19.68
C LEU A 96 1.35 5.72 -19.69
N TYR A 97 2.04 6.84 -19.66
CA TYR A 97 1.47 8.18 -19.67
C TYR A 97 1.98 8.96 -20.89
N ARG A 98 1.06 9.44 -21.73
CA ARG A 98 1.40 10.35 -22.83
C ARG A 98 1.42 11.78 -22.30
N ALA A 99 2.60 12.40 -22.32
CA ALA A 99 2.82 13.72 -21.76
C ALA A 99 2.60 14.85 -22.78
N SER A 100 2.55 16.08 -22.29
CA SER A 100 2.37 17.31 -23.06
C SER A 100 3.51 17.60 -24.04
N ASP A 101 4.70 17.07 -23.78
CA ASP A 101 5.85 17.15 -24.69
C ASP A 101 5.77 16.18 -25.89
N GLY A 102 4.65 15.45 -26.02
CA GLY A 102 4.37 14.51 -27.09
C GLY A 102 4.96 13.11 -26.87
N LYS A 103 5.73 12.88 -25.81
CA LYS A 103 6.39 11.60 -25.53
C LYS A 103 5.56 10.74 -24.57
N THR A 104 5.87 9.44 -24.56
CA THR A 104 5.28 8.48 -23.62
C THR A 104 6.29 8.11 -22.54
N TYR A 105 5.86 8.13 -21.29
CA TYR A 105 6.66 7.80 -20.12
C TYR A 105 6.10 6.57 -19.42
N LYS A 106 6.97 5.66 -18.97
CA LYS A 106 6.63 4.65 -17.96
C LYS A 106 6.72 5.34 -16.60
N VAL A 107 5.62 5.32 -15.86
CA VAL A 107 5.51 5.84 -14.50
C VAL A 107 5.17 4.68 -13.59
N GLY A 108 6.12 4.29 -12.75
CA GLY A 108 6.04 3.20 -11.78
C GLY A 108 6.02 3.71 -10.35
N LEU A 109 5.33 2.95 -9.49
CA LEU A 109 5.19 3.19 -8.08
C LEU A 109 5.45 1.89 -7.33
N ARG A 110 6.46 1.88 -6.47
CA ARG A 110 6.82 0.74 -5.62
C ARG A 110 6.55 1.08 -4.16
N LEU A 111 5.87 0.18 -3.47
CA LEU A 111 5.58 0.27 -2.04
C LEU A 111 6.21 -0.92 -1.33
N GLU A 112 7.17 -0.62 -0.46
CA GLU A 112 7.88 -1.60 0.36
C GLU A 112 7.34 -1.53 1.80
N PRO A 113 6.66 -2.57 2.31
CA PRO A 113 6.27 -2.60 3.72
C PRO A 113 7.51 -2.70 4.62
N ALA A 114 7.58 -1.88 5.67
CA ALA A 114 8.78 -1.71 6.50
C ALA A 114 8.58 -2.11 7.96
N ILE A 115 7.48 -1.66 8.58
CA ILE A 115 7.17 -1.93 9.99
C ILE A 115 5.68 -2.23 10.12
N VAL A 116 5.31 -3.18 10.98
CA VAL A 116 3.91 -3.47 11.28
C VAL A 116 3.67 -3.42 12.79
N ALA A 117 2.63 -2.68 13.19
CA ALA A 117 2.07 -2.72 14.53
C ALA A 117 0.68 -3.36 14.49
N ARG A 118 0.30 -4.01 15.59
CA ARG A 118 -0.99 -4.66 15.77
C ARG A 118 -1.66 -4.11 17.02
N THR A 119 -2.99 -4.08 17.02
CA THR A 119 -3.77 -3.99 18.26
C THR A 119 -4.82 -5.09 18.30
N THR A 120 -4.96 -5.71 19.48
CA THR A 120 -5.99 -6.72 19.79
C THR A 120 -7.14 -6.13 20.61
N ARG A 121 -7.14 -4.81 20.85
CA ARG A 121 -8.23 -4.11 21.53
C ARG A 121 -9.48 -4.01 20.66
N TYR A 122 -9.29 -3.87 19.37
CA TYR A 122 -10.33 -3.78 18.35
C TYR A 122 -10.13 -4.86 17.30
N ARG A 123 -11.21 -5.17 16.57
CA ARG A 123 -11.17 -6.04 15.39
C ARG A 123 -11.75 -5.37 14.16
N ASP A 124 -11.47 -5.95 13.00
CA ASP A 124 -12.20 -5.65 11.77
C ASP A 124 -13.50 -6.47 11.64
N ALA A 125 -14.17 -6.32 10.50
CA ALA A 125 -15.40 -7.04 10.19
C ALA A 125 -15.21 -8.57 10.01
N ASN A 126 -13.97 -9.01 9.72
CA ASN A 126 -13.59 -10.40 9.51
C ASN A 126 -12.93 -11.03 10.76
N TYR A 127 -13.04 -10.37 11.91
CA TYR A 127 -12.45 -10.79 13.19
C TYR A 127 -10.92 -10.80 13.21
N ASN A 128 -10.26 -10.10 12.30
CA ASN A 128 -8.82 -9.89 12.40
C ASN A 128 -8.52 -8.81 13.46
N PRO A 129 -7.36 -8.87 14.14
CA PRO A 129 -6.78 -7.69 14.78
C PRO A 129 -6.63 -6.52 13.80
N ILE A 130 -6.53 -5.30 14.32
CA ILE A 130 -6.21 -4.15 13.48
C ILE A 130 -4.69 -4.05 13.34
N TYR A 131 -4.24 -3.85 12.11
CA TYR A 131 -2.82 -3.69 11.78
C TYR A 131 -2.57 -2.28 11.23
N PHE A 132 -1.47 -1.68 11.66
CA PHE A 132 -0.94 -0.44 11.14
C PHE A 132 0.40 -0.72 10.48
N ILE A 133 0.57 -0.31 9.22
CA ILE A 133 1.76 -0.61 8.43
C ILE A 133 2.44 0.70 8.08
N ARG A 134 3.73 0.80 8.36
CA ARG A 134 4.61 1.82 7.80
C ARG A 134 5.32 1.23 6.60
N TRP A 135 5.38 1.99 5.51
CA TRP A 135 6.01 1.58 4.25
C TRP A 135 6.89 2.69 3.67
N ASN A 136 7.86 2.28 2.86
CA ASN A 136 8.61 3.16 1.99
C ASN A 136 7.91 3.24 0.63
N ILE A 137 7.97 4.41 -0.01
CA ILE A 137 7.43 4.62 -1.35
C ILE A 137 8.51 5.17 -2.28
N SER A 138 8.64 4.57 -3.46
CA SER A 138 9.56 5.04 -4.48
C SER A 138 8.88 5.13 -5.84
N TYR A 139 9.32 6.09 -6.64
CA TYR A 139 8.76 6.42 -7.94
C TYR A 139 9.81 6.11 -9.02
N GLU A 140 9.38 5.42 -10.08
CA GLU A 140 10.21 5.09 -11.23
C GLU A 140 9.66 5.84 -12.43
N THR A 141 10.38 6.83 -12.98
CA THR A 141 9.94 7.57 -14.16
C THR A 141 11.00 7.49 -15.25
N GLY A 142 10.57 7.08 -16.45
CA GLY A 142 11.47 6.90 -17.58
C GLY A 142 10.71 7.00 -18.90
N ARG A 143 11.45 7.22 -20.00
CA ARG A 143 10.83 7.15 -21.33
C ARG A 143 10.44 5.71 -21.61
N ALA A 144 9.23 5.52 -22.12
CA ALA A 144 8.87 4.24 -22.73
C ALA A 144 9.70 4.09 -24.02
N ALA A 145 10.29 2.91 -24.22
CA ALA A 145 11.00 2.55 -25.44
C ALA A 145 10.04 2.47 -26.64
#